data_AF-A0A2A2SFU0-F1
#
_entry.id   AF-A0A2A2SFU0-F1
#
_cell.length_a   1.000
_cell.length_b   1.000
_cell.length_c   1.000
_cell.angle_alpha   90.00
_cell.angle_beta   90.00
_cell.angle_gamma   90.00
#
_symmetry.space_group_name_H-M   'P 1'
#
loop_
_entity.id
_entity.type
_entity.pdbx_description
1 polymer ?
#
loop_
_entity_poly.entity_id
_entity_poly.type
_entity_poly.pdbx_seq_one_letter_code
_entity_poly.pdbx_strand_id
1 'polypeptide(L)'
;MRKLLLGIAALGLAAPASAEMTLGQFLVKANALKAKGMMAVFSKDLKPVMAEMKSASAQLKTEGERRKAAGLPMRTCPPKGTTMTSDELLAMLNAIPPAERGISLKDGLVRVMSAKFPCR
;
A
#
# COMPACT_ATOMS: atom_id res chain seq x y z
N MET A 1 25.52 48.83 3.06
CA MET A 1 24.60 48.29 2.03
C MET A 1 24.40 46.80 2.35
N ARG A 2 23.58 46.42 3.32
CA ARG A 2 22.17 45.97 3.18
C ARG A 2 21.86 45.35 1.81
N LYS A 3 21.34 44.12 1.86
CA LYS A 3 20.76 43.23 0.83
C LYS A 3 21.60 41.95 0.66
N LEU A 4 21.08 40.74 0.74
CA LEU A 4 19.74 40.24 1.04
C LEU A 4 19.93 38.75 1.40
N LEU A 5 19.30 38.29 2.48
CA LEU A 5 19.14 36.86 2.79
C LEU A 5 18.29 36.23 1.68
N LEU A 6 18.86 35.38 0.82
CA LEU A 6 18.08 34.46 -0.01
C LEU A 6 17.90 33.14 0.74
N GLY A 7 16.74 33.01 1.39
CA GLY A 7 16.25 31.72 1.86
C GLY A 7 15.83 30.88 0.67
N ILE A 8 16.53 29.77 0.43
CA ILE A 8 16.09 28.73 -0.50
C ILE A 8 15.00 27.95 0.22
N ALA A 9 13.76 28.30 -0.06
CA ALA A 9 12.60 27.48 0.25
C ALA A 9 12.68 26.22 -0.63
N ALA A 10 13.09 25.11 -0.04
CA ALA A 10 12.98 23.80 -0.68
C ALA A 10 11.48 23.44 -0.78
N LEU A 11 10.86 23.77 -1.92
CA LEU A 11 9.59 23.16 -2.29
C LEU A 11 9.83 21.66 -2.51
N GLY A 12 9.44 20.87 -1.53
CA GLY A 12 9.36 19.41 -1.69
C GLY A 12 8.45 19.10 -2.87
N LEU A 13 9.02 18.48 -3.91
CA LEU A 13 8.23 17.89 -4.99
C LEU A 13 7.34 16.82 -4.37
N ALA A 14 6.06 17.15 -4.15
CA ALA A 14 5.03 16.14 -4.05
C ALA A 14 4.99 15.44 -5.41
N ALA A 15 5.51 14.21 -5.48
CA ALA A 15 5.34 13.36 -6.64
C ALA A 15 3.84 13.32 -7.00
N PRO A 16 3.47 13.38 -8.29
CA PRO A 16 2.08 13.25 -8.67
C PRO A 16 1.60 11.90 -8.13
N ALA A 17 0.60 11.93 -7.27
CA ALA A 17 -0.14 10.73 -6.92
C ALA A 17 -0.81 10.27 -8.21
N SER A 18 -0.18 9.33 -8.91
CA SER A 18 -0.87 8.42 -9.82
C SER A 18 -2.19 8.07 -9.14
N ALA A 19 -3.33 8.25 -9.78
CA ALA A 19 -4.63 7.99 -9.16
C ALA A 19 -4.69 6.54 -8.66
N GLU A 20 -4.23 6.31 -7.43
CA GLU A 20 -4.22 5.02 -6.75
C GLU A 20 -5.67 4.68 -6.46
N MET A 21 -6.06 3.48 -6.86
CA MET A 21 -7.40 3.03 -6.55
C MET A 21 -7.53 2.87 -5.03
N THR A 22 -8.68 3.23 -4.49
CA THR A 22 -8.99 2.96 -3.09
C THR A 22 -8.96 1.46 -2.82
N LEU A 23 -8.79 1.08 -1.55
CA LEU A 23 -8.91 -0.31 -1.11
C LEU A 23 -10.23 -0.94 -1.59
N GLY A 24 -11.33 -0.19 -1.54
CA GLY A 24 -12.63 -0.64 -2.02
C GLY A 24 -12.62 -0.98 -3.51
N GLN A 25 -12.11 -0.08 -4.35
CA GLN A 25 -11.99 -0.30 -5.79
C GLN A 25 -11.05 -1.46 -6.13
N PHE A 26 -9.93 -1.58 -5.40
CA PHE A 26 -9.03 -2.71 -5.52
C PHE A 26 -9.76 -4.03 -5.21
N LEU A 27 -10.47 -4.11 -4.08
CA LEU A 27 -11.14 -5.33 -3.64
C LEU A 27 -12.24 -5.78 -4.61
N VAL A 28 -13.01 -4.85 -5.18
CA VAL A 28 -14.01 -5.17 -6.21
C VAL A 28 -13.35 -5.89 -7.38
N LYS A 29 -12.25 -5.34 -7.91
CA LYS A 29 -11.54 -5.91 -9.06
C LYS A 29 -10.80 -7.19 -8.70
N ALA A 30 -10.11 -7.23 -7.56
CA ALA A 30 -9.36 -8.38 -7.09
C ALA A 30 -10.28 -9.58 -6.82
N ASN A 31 -11.45 -9.37 -6.21
CA ASN A 31 -12.42 -10.43 -5.98
C ASN A 31 -13.01 -10.95 -7.31
N ALA A 32 -13.29 -10.05 -8.27
CA ALA A 32 -13.76 -10.45 -9.60
C ALA A 32 -12.70 -11.25 -10.38
N LEU A 33 -11.41 -10.94 -10.23
CA LEU A 33 -10.32 -11.72 -10.80
C LEU A 33 -10.20 -13.09 -10.11
N LYS A 34 -10.25 -13.14 -8.77
CA LYS A 34 -10.20 -14.39 -8.02
C LYS A 34 -11.33 -15.35 -8.44
N ALA A 35 -12.56 -14.83 -8.61
CA ALA A 35 -13.69 -15.62 -9.07
C ALA A 35 -13.50 -16.22 -10.48
N LYS A 36 -12.70 -15.58 -11.34
CA LYS A 36 -12.37 -16.08 -12.69
C LYS A 36 -11.29 -17.17 -12.66
N GLY A 37 -10.53 -17.32 -11.58
CA GLY A 37 -9.44 -18.29 -11.48
C GLY A 37 -8.47 -18.18 -12.66
N MET A 38 -8.23 -19.29 -13.35
CA MET A 38 -7.34 -19.34 -14.52
C MET A 38 -7.76 -18.37 -15.64
N MET A 39 -9.05 -18.07 -15.79
CA MET A 39 -9.56 -17.15 -16.81
C MET A 39 -9.25 -15.67 -16.50
N ALA A 40 -8.73 -15.36 -15.31
CA ALA A 40 -8.32 -14.00 -14.95
C ALA A 40 -7.22 -13.44 -15.87
N VAL A 41 -6.42 -14.31 -16.50
CA VAL A 41 -5.36 -13.91 -17.45
C VAL A 41 -5.90 -13.15 -18.68
N PHE A 42 -7.17 -13.36 -19.02
CA PHE A 42 -7.85 -12.65 -20.11
C PHE A 42 -8.55 -11.36 -19.64
N SER A 43 -8.58 -11.10 -18.33
CA SER A 43 -9.26 -9.95 -17.76
C SER A 43 -8.47 -8.66 -17.97
N LYS A 44 -9.15 -7.61 -18.43
CA LYS A 44 -8.57 -6.26 -18.53
C LYS A 44 -8.14 -5.69 -17.17
N ASP A 45 -8.75 -6.18 -16.08
CA ASP A 45 -8.42 -5.75 -14.73
C ASP A 45 -7.17 -6.40 -14.14
N LEU A 46 -6.63 -7.47 -14.74
CA LEU A 46 -5.48 -8.17 -14.17
C LEU A 46 -4.26 -7.27 -14.04
N LYS A 47 -3.89 -6.60 -15.14
CA LYS A 47 -2.75 -5.69 -15.17
C LYS A 47 -2.88 -4.53 -14.16
N PRO A 48 -3.98 -3.76 -14.11
CA PRO A 48 -4.09 -2.66 -13.15
C PRO A 48 -4.14 -3.14 -11.69
N VAL A 49 -4.79 -4.27 -11.38
CA VAL A 49 -4.80 -4.83 -10.02
C VAL A 49 -3.39 -5.24 -9.58
N MET A 50 -2.64 -5.92 -10.46
CA MET A 50 -1.27 -6.32 -10.17
C MET A 50 -0.33 -5.11 -10.03
N ALA A 51 -0.53 -4.08 -10.86
CA ALA A 51 0.24 -2.84 -10.79
C ALA A 51 -0.01 -2.09 -9.46
N GLU A 52 -1.27 -1.98 -9.04
CA GLU A 52 -1.65 -1.36 -7.78
C GLU A 52 -1.04 -2.09 -6.58
N MET A 53 -1.18 -3.43 -6.52
CA MET A 53 -0.60 -4.22 -5.44
C MET A 53 0.92 -4.08 -5.37
N LYS A 54 1.59 -4.06 -6.54
CA LYS A 54 3.04 -3.83 -6.62
C LYS A 54 3.42 -2.43 -6.14
N SER A 55 2.67 -1.40 -6.54
CA SER A 55 2.85 -0.02 -6.09
C SER A 55 2.72 0.07 -4.57
N ALA A 56 1.60 -0.36 -4.02
CA ALA A 56 1.31 -0.30 -2.58
C ALA A 56 2.35 -1.05 -1.75
N SER A 57 2.78 -2.24 -2.20
CA SER A 57 3.82 -3.01 -1.53
C SER A 57 5.19 -2.32 -1.56
N ALA A 58 5.56 -1.73 -2.70
CA ALA A 58 6.80 -0.98 -2.84
C ALA A 58 6.80 0.28 -1.98
N GLN A 59 5.68 0.99 -1.92
CA GLN A 59 5.51 2.15 -1.05
C GLN A 59 5.60 1.78 0.42
N LEU A 60 4.95 0.70 0.86
CA LEU A 60 5.03 0.22 2.24
C LEU A 60 6.47 -0.16 2.62
N LYS A 61 7.19 -0.83 1.73
CA LYS A 61 8.62 -1.15 1.93
C LYS A 61 9.46 0.12 2.05
N THR A 62 9.29 1.06 1.11
CA THR A 62 10.02 2.34 1.09
C THR A 62 9.72 3.16 2.34
N GLU A 63 8.46 3.19 2.78
CA GLU A 63 8.07 3.85 4.03
C GLU A 63 8.74 3.18 5.24
N GLY A 64 8.79 1.85 5.27
CA GLY A 64 9.52 1.11 6.30
C GLY A 64 11.00 1.46 6.35
N GLU A 65 11.67 1.51 5.20
CA GLU A 65 13.08 1.90 5.09
C GLU A 65 13.32 3.34 5.56
N ARG A 66 12.47 4.28 5.14
CA ARG A 66 12.53 5.69 5.59
C ARG A 66 12.35 5.81 7.09
N ARG A 67 11.35 5.12 7.65
CA ARG A 67 11.07 5.13 9.09
C ARG A 67 12.23 4.55 9.89
N LYS A 68 12.79 3.42 9.42
CA LYS A 68 13.99 2.82 10.01
C LYS A 68 15.19 3.78 9.99
N ALA A 69 15.45 4.43 8.84
CA ALA A 69 16.53 5.40 8.71
C ALA A 69 16.34 6.62 9.63
N ALA A 70 15.10 7.01 9.88
CA ALA A 70 14.73 8.09 10.79
C ALA A 70 14.63 7.68 12.27
N GLY A 71 14.88 6.41 12.62
CA GLY A 71 14.71 5.91 13.99
C GLY A 71 13.27 5.95 14.51
N LEU A 72 12.27 6.07 13.62
CA LEU A 72 10.85 6.16 13.96
C LEU A 72 10.20 4.78 13.89
N PRO A 73 9.31 4.36 14.82
CA PRO A 73 8.43 3.16 14.84
C PRO A 73 8.83 1.90 14.07
N MET A 74 8.03 0.85 14.01
CA MET A 74 7.67 0.32 12.68
C MET A 74 6.15 0.29 12.63
N ARG A 75 5.55 0.45 11.45
CA ARG A 75 4.09 0.33 11.34
C ARG A 75 3.66 -1.14 11.39
N THR A 76 4.53 -2.05 10.98
CA THR A 76 4.33 -3.50 10.95
C THR A 76 5.68 -4.18 11.24
N CYS A 77 5.66 -5.34 11.92
CA CYS A 77 6.88 -6.07 12.31
C CYS A 77 6.84 -7.54 11.88
N PRO A 78 6.76 -7.83 10.56
CA PRO A 78 6.78 -9.21 10.07
C PRO A 78 8.13 -9.88 10.39
N PRO A 79 8.13 -11.14 10.86
CA PRO A 79 9.36 -11.90 11.05
C PRO A 79 10.12 -12.08 9.73
N LYS A 80 11.45 -12.20 9.81
CA LYS A 80 12.27 -12.46 8.62
C LYS A 80 11.88 -13.80 8.00
N GLY A 81 11.71 -13.81 6.68
CA GLY A 81 11.36 -15.03 5.92
C GLY A 81 9.88 -15.39 5.95
N THR A 82 9.02 -14.65 6.65
CA THR A 82 7.58 -14.87 6.59
C THR A 82 7.02 -14.40 5.26
N THR A 83 6.29 -15.28 4.59
CA THR A 83 5.51 -14.99 3.39
C THR A 83 4.02 -15.12 3.72
N MET A 84 3.18 -14.38 2.99
CA MET A 84 1.73 -14.46 3.08
C MET A 84 1.21 -14.82 1.70
N THR A 85 0.26 -15.74 1.63
CA THR A 85 -0.38 -16.08 0.35
C THR A 85 -1.26 -14.92 -0.11
N SER A 86 -1.45 -14.78 -1.42
CA SER A 86 -2.35 -13.77 -1.97
C SER A 86 -3.79 -13.95 -1.47
N ASP A 87 -4.22 -15.20 -1.26
CA ASP A 87 -5.55 -15.52 -0.73
C ASP A 87 -5.73 -15.08 0.71
N GLU A 88 -4.73 -15.34 1.56
CA GLU A 88 -4.73 -14.91 2.95
C GLU A 88 -4.74 -13.38 3.04
N LEU A 89 -3.88 -12.71 2.28
CA LEU A 89 -3.85 -11.25 2.21
C LEU A 89 -5.20 -10.68 1.79
N LEU A 90 -5.78 -11.22 0.71
CA LEU A 90 -7.05 -10.76 0.18
C LEU A 90 -8.20 -11.02 1.15
N ALA A 91 -8.18 -12.14 1.89
CA ALA A 91 -9.16 -12.42 2.94
C ALA A 91 -9.08 -11.38 4.06
N MET A 92 -7.88 -11.06 4.53
CA MET A 92 -7.69 -10.03 5.57
C MET A 92 -8.12 -8.63 5.11
N LEU A 93 -7.82 -8.25 3.87
CA LEU A 93 -8.25 -6.98 3.32
C LEU A 93 -9.79 -6.93 3.18
N ASN A 94 -10.43 -8.03 2.79
CA ASN A 94 -11.88 -8.14 2.76
C ASN A 94 -12.54 -8.11 4.15
N ALA A 95 -11.80 -8.40 5.23
CA ALA A 95 -12.31 -8.26 6.59
C ALA A 95 -12.45 -6.79 7.03
N ILE A 96 -11.82 -5.84 6.33
CA ILE A 96 -12.01 -4.40 6.59
C ILE A 96 -13.45 -4.01 6.22
N PRO A 97 -14.23 -3.36 7.09
CA PRO A 97 -15.62 -2.99 6.80
C PRO A 97 -15.75 -2.06 5.58
N PRO A 98 -16.80 -2.17 4.75
CA PRO A 98 -16.96 -1.33 3.56
C PRO A 98 -16.86 0.18 3.81
N ALA A 99 -17.38 0.66 4.94
CA ALA A 99 -17.31 2.06 5.35
C ALA A 99 -15.86 2.57 5.55
N GLU A 100 -14.91 1.67 5.79
CA GLU A 100 -13.51 1.99 6.06
C GLU A 100 -12.60 1.74 4.84
N ARG A 101 -13.16 1.28 3.71
CA ARG A 101 -12.40 0.95 2.49
C ARG A 101 -12.10 2.15 1.58
N GLY A 102 -12.41 3.36 2.03
CA GLY A 102 -12.05 4.61 1.34
C GLY A 102 -10.56 4.96 1.44
N ILE A 103 -9.76 4.17 2.16
CA ILE A 103 -8.31 4.34 2.31
C ILE A 103 -7.52 3.83 1.10
N SER A 104 -6.24 4.18 1.02
CA SER A 104 -5.31 3.62 0.03
C SER A 104 -5.10 2.12 0.23
N LEU A 105 -4.70 1.39 -0.83
CA LEU A 105 -4.32 -0.02 -0.68
C LEU A 105 -3.13 -0.17 0.29
N LYS A 106 -2.15 0.74 0.25
CA LYS A 106 -1.00 0.75 1.17
C LYS A 106 -1.45 0.82 2.64
N ASP A 107 -2.38 1.71 2.96
CA ASP A 107 -2.90 1.82 4.34
C ASP A 107 -3.73 0.59 4.73
N GLY A 108 -4.45 0.00 3.77
CA GLY A 108 -5.07 -1.31 3.93
C GLY A 108 -4.06 -2.40 4.28
N LEU A 109 -2.93 -2.46 3.56
CA LEU A 109 -1.82 -3.38 3.84
C LEU A 109 -1.24 -3.15 5.24
N VAL A 110 -0.99 -1.89 5.63
CA VAL A 110 -0.51 -1.55 6.98
C VAL A 110 -1.49 -2.06 8.04
N ARG A 111 -2.81 -1.85 7.85
CA ARG A 111 -3.83 -2.28 8.80
C ARG A 111 -3.83 -3.79 9.01
N VAL A 112 -3.85 -4.57 7.92
CA VAL A 112 -3.87 -6.04 8.04
C VAL A 112 -2.54 -6.58 8.55
N MET A 113 -1.41 -6.04 8.09
CA MET A 113 -0.10 -6.49 8.50
C MET A 113 0.23 -6.12 9.95
N SER A 114 -0.22 -4.98 10.45
CA SER A 114 -0.04 -4.59 11.86
C SER A 114 -0.92 -5.43 12.79
N ALA A 115 -2.11 -5.83 12.34
CA ALA A 115 -2.96 -6.76 13.09
C ALA A 115 -2.34 -8.17 13.18
N LYS A 116 -1.75 -8.68 12.09
CA LYS A 116 -1.12 -10.01 12.07
C LYS A 116 0.28 -10.02 12.68
N PHE A 117 1.05 -8.95 12.49
CA PHE A 117 2.44 -8.81 12.92
C PHE A 117 2.64 -7.49 13.69
N PRO A 118 2.07 -7.40 14.91
CA PRO A 118 2.22 -6.22 15.75
C PRO A 118 3.69 -6.05 16.14
N CYS A 119 4.15 -4.80 16.18
CA CYS A 119 5.43 -4.46 16.78
C CYS A 119 5.28 -4.52 18.31
N ARG A 120 6.08 -5.37 18.96
CA ARG A 120 6.16 -5.51 20.41
C ARG A 120 7.59 -5.33 20.87
#